data_AF-A0A2V2DKX1-F1
#
_entry.id   AF-A0A2V2DKX1-F1
#
_cell.length_a   1.000
_cell.length_b   1.000
_cell.length_c   1.000
_cell.angle_alpha   90.00
_cell.angle_beta   90.00
_cell.angle_gamma   90.00
#
_symmetry.space_group_name_H-M   'P 1'
#
loop_
_entity.id
_entity.type
_entity.pdbx_description
1 polymer ?
#
loop_
_entity_poly.entity_id
_entity_poly.type
_entity_poly.pdbx_seq_one_letter_code
_entity_poly.pdbx_strand_id
1 'polypeptide(L)'
;MEVDMDWKMEMEDLVNGYTASGESCTCILCGKQFEQGRVYEMGGELYDARGAVRYHIRKKHGNTADFLLNQPAALTGVTEIQKQLLQLLSRGMDDESIGRSMGIAQSTVRNHRFKLREKEKQARLFLAMMKSLEKKTQSAVGKSDQGMMEEVHASATMLDDRYSITPQERERTIAAYMDENGALLQFPAREKKKIIVLREIVKNFKADREYSEKEVNRILERIYARDYPTVRRYLIEYGFMDRSKDGSVYRVKE
;
A
#
# COMPACT_ATOMS: atom_id res chain seq x y z
N MET A 1 -2.88 1.63 -9.25
CA MET A 1 -3.69 2.27 -8.21
C MET A 1 -3.57 1.38 -7.00
N GLU A 2 -2.42 1.46 -6.36
CA GLU A 2 -2.25 0.95 -5.00
C GLU A 2 -2.84 2.02 -4.07
N VAL A 3 -3.51 1.60 -3.01
CA VAL A 3 -4.24 2.52 -2.14
C VAL A 3 -3.30 3.00 -1.06
N ASP A 4 -3.12 4.32 -0.97
CA ASP A 4 -2.59 4.97 0.23
C ASP A 4 -3.63 4.80 1.35
N MET A 5 -3.47 3.71 2.11
CA MET A 5 -4.44 3.27 3.11
C MET A 5 -4.13 4.00 4.42
N ASP A 6 -4.95 4.98 4.80
CA ASP A 6 -4.83 5.60 6.13
C ASP A 6 -5.11 4.53 7.21
N TRP A 7 -4.05 4.08 7.88
CA TRP A 7 -4.12 3.01 8.89
C TRP A 7 -4.86 3.40 10.16
N LYS A 8 -5.35 4.64 10.25
CA LYS A 8 -6.23 5.10 11.33
C LYS A 8 -7.70 4.75 11.10
N MET A 9 -8.04 4.17 9.96
CA MET A 9 -9.41 3.72 9.65
C MET A 9 -9.85 2.60 10.59
N GLU A 10 -11.13 2.62 10.97
CA GLU A 10 -11.74 1.53 11.73
C GLU A 10 -11.98 0.30 10.83
N MET A 11 -12.00 -0.89 11.41
CA MET A 11 -12.19 -2.15 10.67
C MET A 11 -13.46 -2.15 9.79
N GLU A 12 -14.51 -1.48 10.27
CA GLU A 12 -15.78 -1.37 9.56
C GLU A 12 -15.66 -0.53 8.27
N ASP A 13 -14.82 0.50 8.26
CA ASP A 13 -14.57 1.32 7.07
C ASP A 13 -13.83 0.49 6.00
N LEU A 14 -12.85 -0.32 6.42
CA LEU A 14 -12.13 -1.24 5.54
C LEU A 14 -13.04 -2.29 4.91
N VAL A 15 -13.99 -2.84 5.67
CA VAL A 15 -14.98 -3.81 5.16
C VAL A 15 -15.94 -3.15 4.19
N ASN A 16 -16.42 -1.94 4.50
CA ASN A 16 -17.37 -1.22 3.66
C ASN A 16 -16.74 -0.59 2.41
N GLY A 17 -15.42 -0.34 2.42
CA GLY A 17 -14.70 0.28 1.30
C GLY A 17 -14.84 1.81 1.23
N TYR A 18 -15.40 2.43 2.27
CA TYR A 18 -15.49 3.88 2.42
C TYR A 18 -15.43 4.28 3.89
N THR A 19 -14.94 5.50 4.14
CA THR A 19 -15.06 6.15 5.45
C THR A 19 -16.06 7.30 5.36
N ALA A 20 -16.77 7.56 6.45
CA ALA A 20 -17.71 8.67 6.57
C ALA A 20 -17.22 9.64 7.65
N SER A 21 -16.49 10.68 7.23
CA SER A 21 -15.96 11.70 8.13
C SER A 21 -16.65 13.04 7.90
N GLY A 22 -17.22 13.61 8.96
CA GLY A 22 -17.85 14.94 8.97
C GLY A 22 -18.89 15.12 7.86
N GLU A 23 -18.53 15.89 6.84
CA GLU A 23 -19.38 16.35 5.74
C GLU A 23 -19.27 15.53 4.45
N SER A 24 -18.50 14.44 4.42
CA SER A 24 -18.36 13.64 3.19
C SER A 24 -18.21 12.14 3.45
N CYS A 25 -18.52 11.35 2.43
CA CYS A 25 -18.21 9.93 2.34
C CYS A 25 -17.09 9.75 1.31
N THR A 26 -15.98 9.15 1.72
CA THR A 26 -14.78 8.99 0.87
C THR A 26 -14.56 7.53 0.59
N CYS A 27 -14.50 7.16 -0.70
CA CYS A 27 -14.10 5.83 -1.11
C CYS A 27 -12.63 5.60 -0.78
N ILE A 28 -12.32 4.63 0.08
CA ILE A 28 -10.93 4.34 0.47
C ILE A 28 -10.14 3.71 -0.69
N LEU A 29 -10.83 3.20 -1.71
CA LEU A 29 -10.23 2.47 -2.83
C LEU A 29 -9.68 3.40 -3.94
N CYS A 30 -10.12 4.65 -4.00
CA CYS A 30 -9.64 5.62 -4.98
C CYS A 30 -9.70 7.09 -4.54
N GLY A 31 -10.02 7.37 -3.28
CA GLY A 31 -10.09 8.72 -2.72
C GLY A 31 -11.29 9.55 -3.18
N LYS A 32 -12.21 9.02 -4.01
CA LYS A 32 -13.35 9.79 -4.49
C LYS A 32 -14.29 10.15 -3.34
N GLN A 33 -14.61 11.45 -3.23
CA GLN A 33 -15.45 12.01 -2.19
C GLN A 33 -16.88 12.27 -2.66
N PHE A 34 -17.83 12.12 -1.74
CA PHE A 34 -19.24 12.38 -1.90
C PHE A 34 -19.71 13.23 -0.72
N GLU A 35 -19.91 14.52 -0.94
CA GLU A 35 -20.43 15.47 0.05
C GLU A 35 -21.83 15.07 0.53
N GLN A 36 -22.04 15.09 1.85
CA GLN A 36 -23.34 14.93 2.49
C GLN A 36 -24.25 16.12 2.19
N GLY A 37 -25.57 15.90 2.25
CA GLY A 37 -26.57 16.91 1.89
C GLY A 37 -26.76 17.12 0.38
N ARG A 38 -25.90 16.54 -0.47
CA ARG A 38 -26.12 16.46 -1.92
C ARG A 38 -26.83 15.16 -2.31
N VAL A 39 -27.59 15.25 -3.39
CA VAL A 39 -28.21 14.10 -4.06
C VAL A 39 -27.43 13.83 -5.34
N TYR A 40 -27.08 12.56 -5.56
CA TYR A 40 -26.30 12.09 -6.70
C TYR A 40 -27.19 11.25 -7.60
N GLU A 41 -27.33 11.63 -8.87
CA GLU A 41 -27.98 10.80 -9.88
C GLU A 41 -26.95 9.84 -10.48
N MET A 42 -27.18 8.53 -10.30
CA MET A 42 -26.25 7.49 -10.76
C MET A 42 -27.04 6.30 -11.30
N GLY A 43 -26.84 5.96 -12.58
CA GLY A 43 -27.54 4.83 -13.20
C GLY A 43 -29.06 4.97 -13.26
N GLY A 44 -29.57 6.21 -13.31
CA GLY A 44 -31.01 6.50 -13.37
C GLY A 44 -31.72 6.52 -12.01
N GLU A 45 -31.00 6.37 -10.90
CA GLU A 45 -31.54 6.48 -9.54
C GLU A 45 -30.85 7.60 -8.76
N LEU A 46 -31.55 8.15 -7.77
CA LEU A 46 -31.05 9.20 -6.89
C LEU A 46 -30.54 8.60 -5.58
N TYR A 47 -29.32 8.96 -5.19
CA TYR A 47 -28.67 8.48 -3.98
C TYR A 47 -28.24 9.63 -3.08
N ASP A 48 -28.29 9.43 -1.76
CA ASP A 48 -27.54 10.24 -0.81
C ASP A 48 -26.03 9.94 -0.91
N ALA A 49 -25.18 10.69 -0.20
CA ALA A 49 -23.73 10.49 -0.24
C ALA A 49 -23.29 9.05 0.08
N ARG A 50 -23.95 8.41 1.06
CA ARG A 50 -23.67 7.02 1.46
C ARG A 50 -24.10 6.02 0.39
N GLY A 51 -25.24 6.22 -0.24
CA GLY A 51 -25.69 5.44 -1.39
C GLY A 51 -24.77 5.61 -2.59
N ALA A 52 -24.37 6.85 -2.87
CA ALA A 52 -23.50 7.21 -3.99
C ALA A 52 -22.13 6.56 -3.88
N VAL A 53 -21.51 6.57 -2.69
CA VAL A 53 -20.21 5.90 -2.48
C VAL A 53 -20.33 4.37 -2.60
N ARG A 54 -21.39 3.75 -2.06
CA ARG A 54 -21.62 2.30 -2.20
C ARG A 54 -21.86 1.91 -3.67
N TYR A 55 -22.65 2.70 -4.38
CA TYR A 55 -22.88 2.53 -5.81
C TYR A 55 -21.57 2.64 -6.59
N HIS A 56 -20.77 3.66 -6.27
CA HIS A 56 -19.47 3.89 -6.87
C HIS A 56 -18.50 2.71 -6.65
N ILE A 57 -18.39 2.21 -5.42
CA ILE A 57 -17.58 1.02 -5.10
C ILE A 57 -18.04 -0.15 -5.95
N ARG A 58 -19.34 -0.45 -5.95
CA ARG A 58 -19.89 -1.58 -6.71
C ARG A 58 -19.60 -1.48 -8.21
N LYS A 59 -19.67 -0.28 -8.78
CA LYS A 59 -19.49 -0.06 -10.23
C LYS A 59 -18.04 0.04 -10.67
N LYS A 60 -17.18 0.72 -9.89
CA LYS A 60 -15.79 0.99 -10.27
C LYS A 60 -14.82 -0.06 -9.72
N HIS A 61 -15.10 -0.60 -8.53
CA HIS A 61 -14.20 -1.48 -7.80
C HIS A 61 -14.75 -2.89 -7.61
N GLY A 62 -16.04 -3.12 -7.89
CA GLY A 62 -16.69 -4.40 -7.68
C GLY A 62 -16.98 -4.63 -6.20
N ASN A 63 -16.34 -5.62 -5.58
CA ASN A 63 -16.50 -5.93 -4.16
C ASN A 63 -15.24 -5.55 -3.38
N THR A 64 -15.40 -4.93 -2.21
CA THR A 64 -14.31 -4.59 -1.31
C THR A 64 -13.44 -5.80 -0.94
N ALA A 65 -14.04 -6.98 -0.75
CA ALA A 65 -13.31 -8.21 -0.47
C ALA A 65 -12.36 -8.58 -1.62
N ASP A 66 -12.82 -8.52 -2.87
CA ASP A 66 -11.97 -8.81 -4.03
C ASP A 66 -10.86 -7.76 -4.18
N PHE A 67 -11.16 -6.49 -3.87
CA PHE A 67 -10.15 -5.44 -3.85
C PHE A 67 -9.05 -5.71 -2.82
N LEU A 68 -9.42 -6.03 -1.58
CA LEU A 68 -8.49 -6.37 -0.50
C LEU A 68 -7.68 -7.62 -0.83
N LEU A 69 -8.33 -8.63 -1.42
CA LEU A 69 -7.68 -9.86 -1.87
C LEU A 69 -6.71 -9.64 -3.02
N ASN A 70 -6.79 -8.54 -3.76
CA ASN A 70 -5.86 -8.25 -4.86
C ASN A 70 -4.65 -7.41 -4.44
N GLN A 71 -4.61 -6.94 -3.20
CA GLN A 71 -3.47 -6.19 -2.67
C GLN A 71 -2.19 -7.05 -2.60
N PRO A 72 -0.99 -6.41 -2.52
CA PRO A 72 0.27 -7.12 -2.38
C PRO A 72 0.32 -8.01 -1.13
N ALA A 73 1.07 -9.12 -1.20
CA ALA A 73 1.28 -10.03 -0.06
C ALA A 73 1.94 -9.33 1.14
N ALA A 74 2.78 -8.32 0.89
CA ALA A 74 3.41 -7.49 1.92
C ALA A 74 2.37 -6.73 2.77
N LEU A 75 1.27 -6.30 2.16
CA LEU A 75 0.20 -5.55 2.82
C LEU A 75 -0.76 -6.47 3.58
N THR A 76 -1.17 -7.56 2.93
CA THR A 76 -2.22 -8.45 3.44
C THR A 76 -1.70 -9.50 4.42
N GLY A 77 -0.39 -9.76 4.41
CA GLY A 77 0.25 -10.81 5.20
C GLY A 77 -0.24 -12.22 4.85
N VAL A 78 -0.92 -12.42 3.71
CA VAL A 78 -1.33 -13.74 3.21
C VAL A 78 -0.40 -14.22 2.11
N THR A 79 -0.10 -15.52 2.08
CA THR A 79 0.73 -16.11 1.02
C THR A 79 -0.04 -16.22 -0.29
N GLU A 80 0.65 -16.37 -1.43
CA GLU A 80 -0.01 -16.54 -2.74
C GLU A 80 -0.98 -17.73 -2.78
N ILE A 81 -0.63 -18.84 -2.12
CA ILE A 81 -1.53 -20.01 -2.00
C ILE A 81 -2.79 -19.65 -1.18
N GLN A 82 -2.63 -18.90 -0.09
CA GLN A 82 -3.76 -18.43 0.72
C GLN A 82 -4.64 -17.44 -0.05
N LYS A 83 -4.03 -16.55 -0.83
CA LYS A 83 -4.71 -15.59 -1.72
C LYS A 83 -5.57 -16.31 -2.75
N GLN A 84 -5.00 -17.28 -3.46
CA GLN A 84 -5.72 -18.09 -4.45
C GLN A 84 -6.90 -18.83 -3.81
N LEU A 85 -6.69 -19.45 -2.65
CA LEU A 85 -7.77 -20.10 -1.90
C LEU A 85 -8.89 -19.12 -1.55
N LEU A 86 -8.56 -17.97 -0.97
CA LEU A 86 -9.54 -16.95 -0.57
C LEU A 86 -10.33 -16.38 -1.76
N GLN A 87 -9.71 -16.24 -2.94
CA GLN A 87 -10.39 -15.84 -4.18
C GLN A 87 -11.38 -16.89 -4.68
N LEU A 88 -11.07 -18.19 -4.55
CA LEU A 88 -12.03 -19.24 -4.90
C LEU A 88 -13.18 -19.32 -3.88
N LEU A 89 -12.87 -19.06 -2.60
CA LEU A 89 -13.88 -18.93 -1.55
C LEU A 89 -14.80 -17.72 -1.75
N SER A 90 -14.29 -16.56 -2.19
CA SER A 90 -15.11 -15.38 -2.44
C SER A 90 -16.12 -15.60 -3.58
N ARG A 91 -15.81 -16.52 -4.50
CA ARG A 91 -16.71 -16.99 -5.57
C ARG A 91 -17.72 -18.05 -5.11
N GLY A 92 -17.71 -18.45 -3.84
CA GLY A 92 -18.66 -19.42 -3.29
C GLY A 92 -18.37 -20.88 -3.66
N MET A 93 -17.15 -21.22 -4.08
CA MET A 93 -16.80 -22.60 -4.46
C MET A 93 -16.72 -23.53 -3.25
N ASP A 94 -17.11 -24.79 -3.45
CA ASP A 94 -16.96 -25.86 -2.45
C ASP A 94 -15.53 -26.41 -2.38
N ASP A 95 -15.23 -27.14 -1.30
CA ASP A 95 -13.87 -27.64 -1.05
C ASP A 95 -13.36 -28.61 -2.11
N GLU A 96 -14.26 -29.36 -2.74
CA GLU A 96 -13.90 -30.32 -3.79
C GLU A 96 -13.48 -29.59 -5.07
N SER A 97 -14.27 -28.60 -5.50
CA SER A 97 -14.00 -27.79 -6.69
C SER A 97 -12.78 -26.89 -6.49
N ILE A 98 -12.57 -26.38 -5.28
CA ILE A 98 -11.33 -25.68 -4.90
C ILE A 98 -10.13 -26.62 -5.00
N GLY A 99 -10.22 -27.82 -4.43
CA GLY A 99 -9.14 -28.81 -4.47
C GLY A 99 -8.74 -29.14 -5.91
N ARG A 100 -9.72 -29.39 -6.79
CA ARG A 100 -9.49 -29.59 -8.23
C ARG A 100 -8.82 -28.39 -8.89
N SER A 101 -9.30 -27.18 -8.62
CA SER A 101 -8.78 -25.95 -9.24
C SER A 101 -7.34 -25.61 -8.81
N MET A 102 -6.97 -25.95 -7.57
CA MET A 102 -5.65 -25.71 -7.01
C MET A 102 -4.69 -26.90 -7.15
N GLY A 103 -5.17 -28.06 -7.62
CA GLY A 103 -4.37 -29.29 -7.71
C GLY A 103 -4.00 -29.89 -6.34
N ILE A 104 -4.84 -29.71 -5.32
CA ILE A 104 -4.62 -30.22 -3.95
C ILE A 104 -5.80 -31.06 -3.46
N ALA A 105 -5.55 -31.91 -2.46
CA ALA A 105 -6.60 -32.73 -1.86
C ALA A 105 -7.65 -31.86 -1.13
N GLN A 106 -8.91 -32.30 -1.15
CA GLN A 106 -10.03 -31.65 -0.44
C GLN A 106 -9.73 -31.49 1.06
N SER A 107 -9.06 -32.46 1.68
CA SER A 107 -8.62 -32.39 3.08
C SER A 107 -7.62 -31.26 3.32
N THR A 108 -6.73 -30.98 2.37
CA THR A 108 -5.79 -29.87 2.42
C THR A 108 -6.51 -28.53 2.36
N VAL A 109 -7.56 -28.40 1.53
CA VAL A 109 -8.42 -27.20 1.48
C VAL A 109 -9.08 -26.94 2.83
N ARG A 110 -9.67 -27.97 3.45
CA ARG A 110 -10.27 -27.86 4.80
C ARG A 110 -9.25 -27.42 5.85
N ASN A 111 -8.04 -27.98 5.81
CA ASN A 111 -6.97 -27.59 6.72
C ASN A 111 -6.56 -26.12 6.53
N HIS A 112 -6.44 -25.66 5.29
CA HIS A 112 -6.17 -24.23 5.01
C HIS A 112 -7.28 -23.32 5.55
N ARG A 113 -8.57 -23.66 5.33
CA ARG A 113 -9.71 -22.92 5.89
C ARG A 113 -9.62 -22.83 7.41
N PHE A 114 -9.34 -23.94 8.08
CA PHE A 114 -9.18 -23.98 9.53
C PHE A 114 -8.05 -23.05 10.00
N LYS A 115 -6.86 -23.15 9.39
CA LYS A 115 -5.72 -22.29 9.73
C LYS A 115 -5.99 -20.80 9.49
N LEU A 116 -6.71 -20.46 8.42
CA LEU A 116 -7.12 -19.08 8.14
C LEU A 116 -8.07 -18.54 9.21
N ARG A 117 -9.05 -19.34 9.65
CA ARG A 117 -9.95 -18.98 10.76
C ARG A 117 -9.20 -18.79 12.08
N GLU A 118 -8.24 -19.65 12.38
CA GLU A 118 -7.41 -19.47 13.58
C GLU A 118 -6.54 -18.22 13.49
N LYS A 119 -5.96 -17.94 12.32
CA LYS A 119 -5.21 -16.70 12.06
C LYS A 119 -6.10 -15.46 12.23
N GLU A 120 -7.35 -15.49 11.77
CA GLU A 120 -8.31 -14.40 11.98
C GLU A 120 -8.55 -14.11 13.48
N LYS A 121 -8.75 -15.15 14.29
CA LYS A 121 -8.90 -15.01 15.75
C LYS A 121 -7.65 -14.43 16.39
N GLN A 122 -6.47 -14.93 16.00
CA GLN A 122 -5.18 -14.44 16.49
C GLN A 122 -4.96 -12.97 16.12
N ALA A 123 -5.25 -12.57 14.89
CA ALA A 123 -5.16 -11.19 14.43
C ALA A 123 -6.10 -10.27 15.23
N ARG A 124 -7.35 -10.71 15.49
CA ARG A 124 -8.30 -9.96 16.32
C ARG A 124 -7.76 -9.73 17.74
N LEU A 125 -7.22 -10.77 18.38
CA LEU A 125 -6.63 -10.64 19.72
C LEU A 125 -5.39 -9.75 19.70
N PHE A 126 -4.54 -9.87 18.67
CA PHE A 126 -3.36 -9.05 18.49
C PHE A 126 -3.72 -7.56 18.36
N LEU A 127 -4.67 -7.21 17.50
CA LEU A 127 -5.14 -5.82 17.35
C LEU A 127 -5.69 -5.26 18.67
N ALA A 128 -6.46 -6.06 19.42
CA ALA A 128 -6.96 -5.67 20.74
C ALA A 128 -5.81 -5.44 21.74
N MET A 129 -4.79 -6.29 21.71
CA MET A 129 -3.60 -6.15 22.55
C MET A 129 -2.83 -4.86 22.23
N MET A 130 -2.61 -4.57 20.94
CA MET A 130 -1.93 -3.34 20.51
C MET A 130 -2.68 -2.08 20.95
N LYS A 131 -4.00 -2.02 20.73
CA LYS A 131 -4.87 -0.91 21.16
C LYS A 131 -4.91 -0.76 22.69
N SER A 132 -4.86 -1.88 23.42
CA SER A 132 -4.82 -1.87 24.89
C SER A 132 -3.49 -1.35 25.43
N LEU A 133 -2.36 -1.76 24.84
CA LEU A 133 -1.03 -1.29 25.21
C LEU A 133 -0.86 0.21 24.96
N GLU A 134 -1.34 0.71 23.83
CA GLU A 134 -1.32 2.13 23.51
C GLU A 134 -2.10 2.96 24.55
N LYS A 135 -3.31 2.51 24.92
CA LYS A 135 -4.10 3.14 25.99
C LYS A 135 -3.38 3.12 27.34
N LYS A 136 -2.74 2.00 27.68
CA LYS A 136 -2.03 1.82 28.96
C LYS A 136 -0.78 2.69 29.06
N THR A 137 -0.05 2.85 27.96
CA THR A 137 1.24 3.56 27.93
C THR A 137 1.12 5.01 27.46
N GLN A 138 -0.07 5.44 27.00
CA GLN A 138 -0.29 6.73 26.33
C GLN A 138 0.66 6.94 25.13
N SER A 139 1.12 5.84 24.53
CA SER A 139 2.14 5.83 23.48
C SER A 139 1.88 4.64 22.55
N ALA A 140 1.84 4.87 21.24
CA ALA A 140 1.79 3.78 20.28
C ALA A 140 3.06 2.92 20.38
N VAL A 141 2.95 1.62 20.10
CA VAL A 141 4.10 0.69 20.13
C VAL A 141 5.19 1.10 19.11
N GLY A 142 4.81 1.76 18.03
CA GLY A 142 5.75 2.31 17.04
C GLY A 142 6.48 3.59 17.49
N LYS A 143 6.23 4.09 18.71
CA LYS A 143 6.91 5.25 19.29
C LYS A 143 8.05 4.76 20.18
N SER A 144 9.27 4.92 19.68
CA SER A 144 10.52 4.66 20.40
C SER A 144 11.00 5.92 21.14
N ASP A 145 12.08 5.78 21.91
CA ASP A 145 12.88 6.88 22.45
C ASP A 145 13.41 7.85 21.37
N GLN A 146 13.47 7.41 20.11
CA GLN A 146 13.88 8.19 18.95
C GLN A 146 12.71 8.78 18.15
N GLY A 147 11.48 8.69 18.67
CA GLY A 147 10.27 9.19 18.03
C GLY A 147 9.43 8.11 17.35
N MET A 148 8.42 8.53 16.60
CA MET A 148 7.52 7.63 15.85
C MET A 148 8.23 7.13 14.59
N MET A 149 8.24 5.81 14.38
CA MET A 149 8.75 5.21 13.15
C MET A 149 7.89 5.69 11.96
N GLU A 150 8.53 6.06 10.85
CA GLU A 150 7.82 6.43 9.62
C GLU A 150 7.10 5.20 9.05
N GLU A 151 5.95 5.46 8.41
CA GLU A 151 5.22 4.42 7.69
C GLU A 151 6.05 3.90 6.50
N VAL A 152 5.96 2.59 6.30
CA VAL A 152 6.57 1.93 5.15
C VAL A 152 5.64 2.09 3.96
N HIS A 153 6.19 2.47 2.82
CA HIS A 153 5.41 2.69 1.59
C HIS A 153 4.86 1.35 1.08
N ALA A 154 3.63 1.33 0.54
CA ALA A 154 2.91 0.09 0.22
C ALA A 154 3.62 -0.78 -0.84
N SER A 155 4.35 -0.16 -1.77
CA SER A 155 5.19 -0.81 -2.79
C SER A 155 6.55 -1.35 -2.28
N ALA A 156 6.86 -1.26 -0.99
CA ALA A 156 8.10 -1.80 -0.44
C ALA A 156 8.22 -3.31 -0.72
N THR A 157 9.23 -3.68 -1.51
CA THR A 157 9.41 -5.07 -1.96
C THR A 157 9.95 -5.99 -0.85
N MET A 158 10.53 -5.41 0.21
CA MET A 158 11.02 -6.13 1.39
C MET A 158 10.67 -5.34 2.67
N LEU A 159 10.02 -5.98 3.63
CA LEU A 159 9.70 -5.41 4.95
C LEU A 159 10.73 -5.89 5.98
N ASP A 160 11.87 -5.21 6.08
CA ASP A 160 12.94 -5.50 7.06
C ASP A 160 13.39 -4.22 7.80
N ASP A 161 14.35 -4.36 8.73
CA ASP A 161 14.88 -3.27 9.56
C ASP A 161 15.37 -2.04 8.79
N ARG A 162 15.58 -2.13 7.47
CA ARG A 162 16.00 -1.01 6.63
C ARG A 162 14.92 0.06 6.50
N TYR A 163 13.66 -0.28 6.77
CA TYR A 163 12.53 0.65 6.73
C TYR A 163 12.18 1.26 8.09
N SER A 164 12.86 0.83 9.16
CA SER A 164 12.73 1.40 10.51
C SER A 164 13.37 2.79 10.61
N ILE A 165 12.86 3.75 9.85
CA ILE A 165 13.40 5.12 9.72
C ILE A 165 12.59 6.05 10.62
N THR A 166 13.26 6.85 11.44
CA THR A 166 12.60 7.96 12.17
C THR A 166 12.69 9.27 11.39
N PRO A 167 11.78 10.24 11.62
CA PRO A 167 11.86 11.56 10.98
C PRO A 167 13.21 12.26 11.20
N GLN A 168 13.80 12.13 12.40
CA GLN A 168 15.11 12.70 12.71
C GLN A 168 16.24 12.04 11.92
N GLU A 169 16.21 10.71 11.76
CA GLU A 169 17.17 10.00 10.92
C GLU A 169 17.03 10.39 9.44
N ARG A 170 15.78 10.57 8.97
CA ARG A 170 15.49 11.03 7.62
C ARG A 170 16.08 12.41 7.38
N GLU A 171 15.76 13.40 8.22
CA GLU A 171 16.26 14.77 8.11
C GLU A 171 17.78 14.82 8.12
N ARG A 172 18.42 14.12 9.07
CA ARG A 172 19.89 14.03 9.15
C ARG A 172 20.50 13.40 7.91
N THR A 173 19.85 12.39 7.35
CA THR A 173 20.34 11.72 6.13
C THR A 173 20.16 12.61 4.91
N ILE A 174 19.02 13.31 4.75
CA ILE A 174 18.82 14.24 3.63
C ILE A 174 19.86 15.37 3.71
N ALA A 175 20.02 16.00 4.87
CA ALA A 175 21.00 17.07 5.06
C ALA A 175 22.46 16.64 4.80
N ALA A 176 22.78 15.36 5.03
CA ALA A 176 24.13 14.84 4.81
C ALA A 176 24.42 14.41 3.36
N TYR A 177 23.39 14.18 2.54
CA TYR A 177 23.54 13.60 1.20
C TYR A 177 22.97 14.46 0.07
N MET A 178 22.09 15.42 0.36
CA MET A 178 21.46 16.30 -0.62
C MET A 178 21.73 17.77 -0.28
N ASP A 179 21.81 18.61 -1.31
CA ASP A 179 21.90 20.06 -1.15
C ASP A 179 20.52 20.72 -1.03
N GLU A 180 20.51 22.04 -0.83
CA GLU A 180 19.29 22.85 -0.68
C GLU A 180 18.41 22.84 -1.95
N ASN A 181 18.97 22.51 -3.10
CA ASN A 181 18.26 22.41 -4.38
C ASN A 181 17.75 20.99 -4.66
N GLY A 182 17.98 20.04 -3.74
CA GLY A 182 17.60 18.64 -3.90
C GLY A 182 18.53 17.85 -4.81
N ALA A 183 19.72 18.36 -5.14
CA ALA A 183 20.74 17.60 -5.85
C ALA A 183 21.52 16.71 -4.88
N LEU A 184 21.86 15.50 -5.34
CA LEU A 184 22.56 14.50 -4.57
C LEU A 184 24.07 14.76 -4.62
N LEU A 185 24.69 14.91 -3.44
CA LEU A 185 26.14 15.09 -3.32
C LEU A 185 26.89 13.77 -3.54
N GLN A 186 26.36 12.67 -2.98
CA GLN A 186 26.91 11.33 -3.11
C GLN A 186 25.81 10.27 -2.96
N PHE A 187 25.96 9.11 -3.61
CA PHE A 187 25.02 8.00 -3.41
C PHE A 187 25.39 7.19 -2.16
N PRO A 188 24.46 6.97 -1.20
CA PRO A 188 24.78 6.25 0.03
C PRO A 188 25.16 4.78 -0.20
N ALA A 189 26.15 4.27 0.54
CA ALA A 189 26.50 2.85 0.53
C ALA A 189 25.55 1.98 1.38
N ARG A 190 25.02 2.52 2.48
CA ARG A 190 24.14 1.79 3.41
C ARG A 190 22.71 1.74 2.89
N GLU A 191 22.12 0.55 2.86
CA GLU A 191 20.77 0.27 2.36
C GLU A 191 19.69 1.18 2.96
N LYS A 192 19.61 1.30 4.30
CA LYS A 192 18.67 2.20 4.99
C LYS A 192 18.77 3.66 4.51
N LYS A 193 20.00 4.15 4.28
CA LYS A 193 20.22 5.52 3.77
C LYS A 193 19.85 5.66 2.29
N LYS A 194 20.04 4.61 1.48
CA LYS A 194 19.57 4.58 0.09
C LYS A 194 18.06 4.75 0.03
N ILE A 195 17.31 4.01 0.85
CA ILE A 195 15.84 4.11 0.92
C ILE A 195 15.41 5.55 1.22
N ILE A 196 16.03 6.21 2.21
CA ILE A 196 15.73 7.61 2.56
C ILE A 196 15.95 8.54 1.37
N VAL A 197 17.12 8.44 0.72
CA VAL A 197 17.46 9.29 -0.43
C VAL A 197 16.53 9.02 -1.62
N LEU A 198 16.27 7.76 -1.94
CA LEU A 198 15.40 7.38 -3.05
C LEU A 198 13.95 7.83 -2.84
N ARG A 199 13.46 7.77 -1.59
CA ARG A 199 12.15 8.32 -1.20
C ARG A 199 12.08 9.84 -1.41
N GLU A 200 13.19 10.56 -1.28
CA GLU A 200 13.23 11.99 -1.60
C GLU A 200 13.28 12.25 -3.11
N ILE A 201 14.09 11.46 -3.83
CA ILE A 201 14.25 11.57 -5.28
C ILE A 201 12.93 11.30 -6.01
N VAL A 202 12.15 10.30 -5.58
CA VAL A 202 10.91 9.90 -6.24
C VAL A 202 9.85 11.02 -6.26
N LYS A 203 9.90 11.98 -5.33
CA LYS A 203 9.00 13.16 -5.30
C LYS A 203 9.12 14.06 -6.53
N ASN A 204 10.20 13.93 -7.30
CA ASN A 204 10.38 14.63 -8.57
C ASN A 204 9.56 14.02 -9.71
N PHE A 205 8.90 12.87 -9.47
CA PHE A 205 8.05 12.17 -10.43
C PHE A 205 6.59 12.26 -10.00
N LYS A 206 5.69 12.34 -10.99
CA LYS A 206 4.23 12.34 -10.79
C LYS A 206 3.74 10.90 -10.85
N ALA A 207 2.93 10.49 -9.87
CA ALA A 207 2.39 9.12 -9.76
C ALA A 207 1.54 8.72 -10.98
N ASP A 208 0.67 9.61 -11.45
CA ASP A 208 -0.23 9.35 -12.58
C ASP A 208 0.39 9.57 -13.98
N ARG A 209 1.73 9.51 -14.09
CA ARG A 209 2.42 9.76 -15.35
C ARG A 209 3.34 8.62 -15.75
N GLU A 210 3.24 8.25 -17.02
CA GLU A 210 4.20 7.39 -17.68
C GLU A 210 5.38 8.24 -18.20
N TYR A 211 6.59 7.75 -17.95
CA TYR A 211 7.82 8.38 -18.38
C TYR A 211 8.57 7.46 -19.34
N SER A 212 9.11 8.03 -20.41
CA SER A 212 10.13 7.36 -21.21
C SER A 212 11.46 7.30 -20.47
N GLU A 213 12.33 6.36 -20.84
CA GLU A 213 13.69 6.28 -20.30
C GLU A 213 14.43 7.63 -20.39
N LYS A 214 14.26 8.34 -21.51
CA LYS A 214 14.89 9.65 -21.74
C LYS A 214 14.38 10.72 -20.78
N GLU A 215 13.09 10.71 -20.44
CA GLU A 215 12.52 11.65 -19.48
C GLU A 215 13.00 11.35 -18.06
N VAL A 216 13.04 10.07 -17.68
CA VAL A 216 13.59 9.65 -16.38
C VAL A 216 15.05 10.10 -16.25
N ASN A 217 15.86 9.85 -17.28
CA ASN A 217 17.27 10.25 -17.26
C ASN A 217 17.45 11.75 -17.12
N ARG A 218 16.68 12.56 -17.85
CA ARG A 218 16.75 14.03 -17.74
C ARG A 218 16.42 14.53 -16.33
N ILE A 219 15.46 13.90 -15.66
CA ILE A 219 15.12 14.26 -14.27
C ILE A 219 16.26 13.85 -13.34
N LEU A 220 16.74 12.61 -13.45
CA LEU A 220 17.79 12.09 -12.58
C LEU A 220 19.17 12.73 -12.83
N GLU A 221 19.46 13.20 -14.04
CA GLU A 221 20.69 13.94 -14.37
C GLU A 221 20.78 15.25 -13.59
N ARG A 222 19.65 15.95 -13.39
CA ARG A 222 19.61 17.17 -12.57
C ARG A 222 19.89 16.90 -11.10
N ILE A 223 19.52 15.71 -10.64
CA ILE A 223 19.67 15.29 -9.25
C ILE A 223 21.07 14.72 -9.03
N TYR A 224 21.54 13.82 -9.90
CA TYR A 224 22.82 13.14 -9.74
C TYR A 224 23.48 12.82 -11.09
N ALA A 225 24.00 13.85 -11.76
CA ALA A 225 24.66 13.71 -13.07
C ALA A 225 25.80 12.68 -13.10
N ARG A 226 26.48 12.46 -11.97
CA ARG A 226 27.65 11.56 -11.89
C ARG A 226 27.30 10.09 -12.13
N ASP A 227 26.14 9.63 -11.66
CA ASP A 227 25.71 8.24 -11.80
C ASP A 227 24.18 8.09 -11.64
N TYR A 228 23.45 8.82 -12.48
CA TYR A 228 21.99 8.70 -12.56
C TYR A 228 21.49 7.30 -12.98
N PRO A 229 22.22 6.48 -13.78
CA PRO A 229 21.78 5.12 -14.10
C PRO A 229 21.68 4.23 -12.87
N THR A 230 22.60 4.37 -11.91
CA THR A 230 22.54 3.65 -10.63
C THR A 230 21.33 4.06 -9.82
N VAL A 231 21.03 5.36 -9.73
CA VAL A 231 19.82 5.86 -9.05
C VAL A 231 18.57 5.24 -9.67
N ARG A 232 18.46 5.25 -11.00
CA ARG A 232 17.34 4.66 -11.74
C ARG A 232 17.17 3.17 -11.45
N ARG A 233 18.28 2.43 -11.41
CA ARG A 233 18.28 1.00 -11.09
C ARG A 233 17.71 0.75 -9.69
N TYR A 234 18.16 1.49 -8.69
CA TYR A 234 17.70 1.33 -7.32
C TYR A 234 16.26 1.82 -7.11
N LEU A 235 15.80 2.85 -7.83
CA LEU A 235 14.37 3.22 -7.83
C LEU A 235 13.49 2.03 -8.24
N ILE A 236 13.95 1.19 -9.16
CA ILE A 236 13.23 -0.04 -9.53
C ILE A 236 13.43 -1.15 -8.51
N GLU A 237 14.68 -1.43 -8.09
CA GLU A 237 14.97 -2.55 -7.19
C GLU A 237 14.29 -2.43 -5.82
N TYR A 238 14.15 -1.21 -5.29
CA TYR A 238 13.43 -0.98 -4.02
C TYR A 238 11.93 -0.75 -4.18
N GLY A 239 11.42 -0.81 -5.41
CA GLY A 239 9.98 -0.72 -5.68
C GLY A 239 9.41 0.70 -5.70
N PHE A 240 10.23 1.76 -5.80
CA PHE A 240 9.73 3.13 -5.98
C PHE A 240 9.23 3.39 -7.41
N MET A 241 9.72 2.63 -8.39
CA MET A 241 9.28 2.70 -9.79
C MET A 241 9.18 1.31 -10.40
N ASP A 242 8.26 1.15 -11.34
CA ASP A 242 8.22 0.02 -12.26
C ASP A 242 8.72 0.42 -13.66
N ARG A 243 9.17 -0.59 -14.41
CA ARG A 243 9.48 -0.47 -15.84
C ARG A 243 8.78 -1.56 -16.66
N SER A 244 8.43 -1.22 -17.90
CA SER A 244 7.97 -2.20 -18.88
C SER A 244 9.08 -3.19 -19.25
N LYS A 245 8.72 -4.36 -19.77
CA LYS A 245 9.68 -5.43 -20.12
C LYS A 245 10.69 -5.00 -21.20
N ASP A 246 10.25 -4.15 -22.11
CA ASP A 246 11.05 -3.53 -23.16
C ASP A 246 11.81 -2.27 -22.67
N GLY A 247 11.60 -1.85 -21.42
CA GLY A 247 12.26 -0.68 -20.82
C GLY A 247 11.82 0.66 -21.39
N SER A 248 10.78 0.69 -22.23
CA SER A 248 10.33 1.92 -22.88
C SER A 248 9.52 2.83 -21.95
N VAL A 249 8.86 2.25 -20.95
CA VAL A 249 7.95 2.96 -20.04
C VAL A 249 8.35 2.74 -18.59
N TYR A 250 8.36 3.83 -17.83
CA TYR A 250 8.60 3.89 -16.40
C TYR A 250 7.40 4.52 -15.70
N ARG A 251 7.04 4.03 -14.52
CA ARG A 251 5.91 4.51 -13.72
C ARG A 251 6.30 4.50 -12.24
N VAL A 252 5.90 5.51 -11.49
CA VAL A 252 6.05 5.49 -10.02
C VAL A 252 5.09 4.43 -9.46
N LYS A 253 5.55 3.67 -8.46
CA LYS A 253 4.70 2.73 -7.72
C LYS A 253 4.18 3.42 -6.45
N GLU A 254 2.92 3.15 -6.13
CA GLU A 254 2.27 3.61 -4.91
C GLU A 254 2.41 2.54 -3.82
#